data_AF-Q99919-F1
#
_entry.id   AF-Q99919-F1
#
_cell.length_a   1.000
_cell.length_b   1.000
_cell.length_c   1.000
_cell.angle_alpha   90.00
_cell.angle_beta   90.00
_cell.angle_gamma   90.00
#
_symmetry.space_group_name_H-M   'P 1'
#
loop_
_entity.id
_entity.type
_entity.pdbx_description
1 polymer ?
#
loop_
_entity_poly.entity_id
_entity_poly.type
_entity_poly.pdbx_seq_one_letter_code
_entity_poly.pdbx_strand_id
1 'polypeptide(L)' 'QDPPLMFSEDYQKSLLEQYHLGLDQKLRKYVVGELIWNFADFMTNQ' A
#
# COMPACT_ATOMS: atom_id res chain seq x y z
N GLN A 1 4.54 -4.63 20.94
CA GLN A 1 4.70 -3.48 20.04
C GLN A 1 3.32 -3.01 19.68
N ASP A 2 3.05 -1.73 19.86
CA ASP A 2 1.76 -1.16 19.48
C ASP A 2 1.64 -1.13 17.95
N PRO A 3 0.42 -1.27 17.41
CA PRO A 3 0.21 -1.16 15.97
C PRO A 3 0.63 0.23 15.47
N PRO A 4 1.17 0.33 14.24
CA PRO A 4 1.55 1.62 13.71
C PRO A 4 0.33 2.56 13.61
N LEU A 5 0.56 3.85 13.86
CA LEU A 5 -0.49 4.86 13.94
C LEU A 5 -0.87 5.34 12.53
N MET A 6 -2.17 5.42 12.22
CA MET A 6 -2.65 5.93 10.94
C MET A 6 -2.04 7.33 10.64
N PHE A 7 -1.68 7.56 9.38
CA PHE A 7 -0.93 8.72 8.86
C PHE A 7 0.55 8.81 9.26
N SER A 8 1.12 7.80 9.94
CA SER A 8 2.58 7.68 10.07
C SER A 8 3.22 6.98 8.86
N GLU A 9 4.50 7.25 8.62
CA GLU A 9 5.30 6.54 7.62
C GLU A 9 5.40 5.04 7.93
N ASP A 10 5.54 4.67 9.21
CA ASP A 10 5.57 3.28 9.63
C ASP A 10 4.27 2.55 9.27
N TYR A 11 3.12 3.23 9.41
CA TYR A 11 1.84 2.68 9.00
C TYR A 11 1.76 2.50 7.48
N GLN A 12 2.18 3.51 6.70
CA GLN A 12 2.21 3.39 5.25
C GLN A 12 3.10 2.22 4.81
N LYS A 13 4.30 2.10 5.40
CA LYS A 13 5.23 1.00 5.13
C LYS A 13 4.61 -0.36 5.44
N SER A 14 4.10 -0.55 6.66
CA SER A 14 3.50 -1.84 7.05
C SER A 14 2.26 -2.17 6.21
N LEU A 15 1.44 -1.19 5.85
CA LEU A 15 0.29 -1.39 4.98
C LEU A 15 0.72 -1.86 3.58
N LEU A 16 1.70 -1.21 2.97
CA LEU A 16 2.24 -1.60 1.66
C LEU A 16 2.85 -3.00 1.69
N GLU A 17 3.62 -3.33 2.73
CA GLU A 17 4.20 -4.66 2.91
C GLU A 17 3.10 -5.75 2.92
N GLN A 18 1.99 -5.53 3.63
CA GLN A 18 0.89 -6.49 3.65
C GLN A 18 0.15 -6.58 2.30
N TYR A 19 0.00 -5.46 1.58
CA TYR A 19 -0.59 -5.48 0.24
C TYR A 19 0.28 -6.26 -0.76
N HIS A 20 1.59 -6.05 -0.75
CA HIS A 20 2.52 -6.79 -1.60
C HIS A 20 2.44 -8.30 -1.31
N LEU A 21 2.43 -8.70 -0.02
CA LEU A 21 2.27 -10.12 0.36
C LEU A 21 0.96 -10.73 -0.15
N GLY A 22 -0.13 -9.97 -0.15
CA GLY A 22 -1.42 -10.43 -0.68
C GLY A 22 -1.42 -10.54 -2.21
N LEU A 23 -0.83 -9.55 -2.90
CA LEU A 23 -0.77 -9.49 -4.36
C LEU A 23 0.21 -10.53 -4.93
N ASP A 24 1.33 -10.80 -4.26
CA ASP A 24 2.30 -11.83 -4.63
C ASP A 24 1.66 -13.22 -4.75
N GLN A 25 0.64 -13.52 -3.94
CA GLN A 25 -0.08 -14.80 -4.02
C GLN A 25 -0.87 -14.97 -5.33
N LYS A 26 -1.19 -13.86 -6.00
CA LYS A 26 -2.02 -13.80 -7.22
C LYS A 26 -1.22 -13.34 -8.44
N LEU A 27 -0.04 -12.75 -8.22
CA LEU A 27 0.94 -12.45 -9.24
C LEU A 27 1.25 -13.74 -10.02
N ARG A 28 1.31 -13.63 -11.35
CA ARG A 28 1.51 -14.78 -12.27
C ARG A 28 0.37 -15.80 -12.33
N LYS A 29 -0.75 -15.57 -11.63
CA LYS A 29 -1.99 -16.34 -11.82
C LYS A 29 -2.98 -15.57 -12.71
N TYR A 30 -3.29 -14.36 -12.29
CA TYR A 30 -4.21 -13.46 -13.01
C TYR A 30 -3.96 -11.99 -12.70
N VAL A 31 -3.20 -11.66 -11.66
CA VAL A 31 -2.70 -10.29 -11.45
C VAL A 31 -1.43 -10.10 -12.29
N VAL A 32 -1.43 -9.04 -13.09
CA VAL A 32 -0.36 -8.73 -14.07
C VAL A 32 0.41 -7.45 -13.76
N GLY A 33 0.00 -6.71 -12.73
CA GLY A 33 0.67 -5.49 -12.28
C GLY A 33 -0.03 -4.87 -11.08
N GLU A 34 0.68 -3.97 -10.40
CA GLU A 34 0.20 -3.19 -9.26
C GLU A 34 0.59 -1.72 -9.44
N LEU A 35 -0.28 -0.80 -9.04
CA LEU A 35 -0.07 0.64 -9.14
C LEU A 35 -0.43 1.28 -7.81
N ILE A 36 0.53 1.95 -7.19
CA ILE A 36 0.30 2.65 -5.92
C ILE A 36 -0.43 3.97 -6.15
N TRP A 37 -1.36 4.30 -5.25
CA TRP A 37 -1.92 5.63 -5.14
C TRP A 37 -1.27 6.37 -3.95
N ASN A 38 -0.63 7.52 -4.12
CA ASN A 38 -0.31 8.27 -5.34
C ASN A 38 1.21 8.33 -5.52
N PHE A 39 1.66 8.90 -6.63
CA PHE A 39 3.07 9.22 -6.83
C PHE A 39 3.56 10.32 -5.87
N ALA A 40 2.71 11.33 -5.63
CA ALA A 40 3.01 12.43 -4.72
C ALA A 40 1.72 12.97 -4.09
N ASP A 41 1.86 13.71 -3.00
CA ASP A 41 0.74 14.43 -2.41
C ASP A 41 0.18 15.46 -3.41
N PHE A 42 -1.15 15.58 -3.45
CA PHE A 42 -1.84 16.52 -4.33
C PHE A 42 -3.10 17.06 -3.64
N MET A 43 -3.53 18.25 -4.07
CA MET A 43 -4.71 18.90 -3.52
C MET A 43 -5.98 18.17 -3.96
N THR A 44 -6.89 17.93 -3.01
CA THR A 44 -8.21 17.37 -3.28
C THR A 44 -9.28 18.46 -3.14
N ASN A 45 -10.35 18.36 -3.93
CA ASN A 45 -11.55 19.17 -3.73
C ASN A 45 -12.35 18.50 -2.60
N GLN A 46 -12.01 18.80 -1.35
CA GLN A 46 -12.76 18.32 -0.19
C GLN A 46 -14.20 18.87 -0.18
#